data_AF-A0A2V8CA88-F1
#
_entry.id   AF-A0A2V8CA88-F1
#
_cell.length_a   1.000
_cell.length_b   1.000
_cell.length_c   1.000
_cell.angle_alpha   90.00
_cell.angle_beta   90.00
_cell.angle_gamma   90.00
#
_symmetry.space_group_name_H-M   'P 1'
#
loop_
_entity.id
_entity.type
_entity.pdbx_description
1 polymer ?
#
loop_
_entity_poly.entity_id
_entity_poly.type
_entity_poly.pdbx_seq_one_letter_code
_entity_poly.pdbx_strand_id
1 'polypeptide(L)' 'QDLFETDFSDATVVTLFLMPRLNQQLIPKLKALRPGARVVSHMWDMGPDWPPEQTQDVSGLMIYLWTIR' A
#
# COMPACT_ATOMS: atom_id res chain seq x y z
N GLN A 1 9.44 15.46 -5.17
CA GLN A 1 9.01 15.32 -3.76
C GLN A 1 9.48 13.97 -3.27
N ASP A 2 10.02 13.91 -2.05
CA ASP A 2 10.36 12.63 -1.43
C ASP A 2 9.09 11.99 -0.85
N LEU A 3 8.75 10.80 -1.33
CA LEU A 3 7.59 10.04 -0.86
C LEU A 3 7.68 9.69 0.64
N PHE A 4 8.91 9.53 1.16
CA PHE A 4 9.13 9.23 2.57
C PHE A 4 8.94 10.45 3.48
N GLU A 5 9.05 11.66 2.94
CA GLU A 5 8.83 12.90 3.69
C GLU A 5 7.43 13.49 3.49
N THR A 6 6.77 13.13 2.39
CA THR A 6 5.44 13.64 2.06
C THR A 6 4.41 13.26 3.13
N ASP A 7 3.55 14.20 3.52
CA ASP A 7 2.39 13.95 4.36
C ASP A 7 1.18 13.59 3.49
N PHE A 8 0.62 12.43 3.76
CA PHE A 8 -0.58 11.89 3.12
C PHE A 8 -1.54 11.31 4.16
N SER A 9 -1.45 11.75 5.41
CA SER A 9 -2.28 11.26 6.53
C SER A 9 -3.79 11.44 6.31
N ASP A 10 -4.19 12.45 5.55
CA ASP A 10 -5.58 12.70 5.17
C ASP A 10 -6.11 11.78 4.06
N ALA A 11 -5.26 11.01 3.40
CA ALA A 11 -5.68 10.14 2.31
C ALA A 11 -6.65 9.06 2.81
N THR A 12 -7.80 8.92 2.13
CA THR A 12 -8.73 7.80 2.35
C THR A 12 -8.41 6.59 1.47
N VAL A 13 -7.63 6.81 0.40
CA VAL A 13 -7.09 5.77 -0.49
C VAL A 13 -5.68 6.19 -0.91
N VAL A 14 -4.73 5.26 -0.83
CA VAL A 14 -3.38 5.41 -1.37
C VAL A 14 -3.18 4.34 -2.45
N THR A 15 -2.72 4.76 -3.63
CA THR A 15 -2.36 3.84 -4.73
C THR A 15 -0.85 3.81 -4.93
N LEU A 16 -0.28 2.63 -5.10
CA LEU A 16 1.15 2.42 -5.21
C LEU A 16 1.50 1.74 -6.53
N PHE A 17 2.51 2.30 -7.20
CA PHE A 17 3.17 1.66 -8.32
C PHE A 17 4.68 1.83 -8.15
N LEU A 18 5.24 1.00 -7.27
CA LEU A 18 6.62 1.09 -6.80
C LEU A 18 7.28 -0.29 -6.83
N MET A 19 8.59 -0.34 -6.58
CA MET A 19 9.33 -1.59 -6.41
C MET A 19 9.09 -2.20 -5.01
N PRO A 20 9.24 -3.53 -4.84
CA PRO A 20 8.94 -4.24 -3.58
C PRO A 20 9.63 -3.62 -2.36
N ARG A 21 10.90 -3.25 -2.49
CA ARG A 21 11.67 -2.64 -1.40
C ARG A 21 11.07 -1.31 -0.93
N LEU A 22 10.54 -0.51 -1.84
CA LEU A 22 9.93 0.78 -1.51
C LEU A 22 8.57 0.58 -0.83
N ASN A 23 7.76 -0.38 -1.31
CA ASN A 23 6.51 -0.75 -0.63
C ASN A 23 6.76 -1.12 0.83
N GLN A 24 7.75 -2.00 1.08
CA GLN A 24 8.09 -2.44 2.42
C GLN A 24 8.59 -1.30 3.33
N GLN A 25 9.38 -0.38 2.79
CA GLN A 25 9.84 0.80 3.53
C GLN A 25 8.70 1.76 3.89
N LEU A 26 7.62 1.79 3.10
CA LEU A 26 6.47 2.66 3.34
C LEU A 26 5.47 2.11 4.36
N ILE A 27 5.56 0.83 4.71
CA ILE A 27 4.63 0.17 5.63
C ILE A 27 4.35 1.01 6.90
N PRO A 28 5.36 1.55 7.61
CA PRO A 28 5.10 2.33 8.83
C PRO A 28 4.25 3.59 8.57
N LYS A 29 4.49 4.31 7.46
CA LYS A 29 3.71 5.50 7.10
C LYS A 29 2.29 5.13 6.65
N LEU A 30 2.15 4.04 5.90
CA LEU A 30 0.83 3.55 5.45
C LEU A 30 -0.03 3.07 6.62
N LYS A 31 0.57 2.38 7.60
CA LYS A 31 -0.13 1.95 8.82
C LYS A 31 -0.53 3.10 9.75
N ALA A 32 0.06 4.29 9.58
CA ALA A 32 -0.28 5.49 10.35
C ALA A 32 -1.47 6.28 9.75
N LEU A 33 -2.02 5.84 8.62
CA LEU A 33 -3.23 6.44 8.06
C LEU A 33 -4.43 6.22 8.98
N ARG A 34 -5.50 6.99 8.74
CA ARG A 34 -6.74 6.88 9.51
C ARG A 34 -7.36 5.48 9.36
N PRO A 35 -7.95 4.90 10.42
CA PRO A 35 -8.73 3.68 10.32
C PRO A 35 -9.78 3.77 9.20
N GLY A 36 -9.88 2.71 8.39
CA GLY A 36 -10.72 2.65 7.19
C GLY A 36 -10.06 3.18 5.91
N ALA A 37 -8.88 3.80 5.97
CA ALA A 37 -8.10 4.11 4.78
C ALA A 37 -7.71 2.83 4.04
N ARG A 38 -7.65 2.89 2.71
CA ARG A 38 -7.30 1.75 1.86
C ARG A 38 -5.98 1.97 1.16
N VAL A 39 -5.19 0.92 1.04
CA VAL A 39 -3.96 0.93 0.26
C VAL A 39 -4.13 -0.07 -0.87
N VAL A 40 -3.89 0.36 -2.11
CA VAL A 40 -3.92 -0.49 -3.30
C VAL A 40 -2.55 -0.48 -3.96
N SER A 41 -1.96 -1.66 -4.17
CA SER A 41 -0.64 -1.78 -4.80
C SER A 41 -0.71 -2.56 -6.10
N HIS A 42 -0.02 -2.05 -7.12
CA HIS A 42 0.13 -2.68 -8.42
C HIS A 42 1.40 -3.55 -8.44
N MET A 43 1.24 -4.80 -8.86
CA MET A 43 2.25 -5.87 -9.05
C MET A 43 2.98 -6.38 -7.81
N TRP A 44 3.18 -5.56 -6.77
CA TRP A 44 3.99 -5.93 -5.62
C TRP A 44 3.24 -5.77 -4.31
N ASP A 45 3.38 -6.75 -3.42
CA ASP A 45 2.76 -6.71 -2.09
C ASP A 45 3.63 -5.98 -1.04
N MET A 46 3.28 -6.14 0.23
CA MET A 46 3.99 -5.57 1.38
C MET A 46 4.91 -6.60 2.07
N GLY A 47 5.14 -7.76 1.44
CA GLY A 47 5.86 -8.87 2.05
C GLY A 47 5.07 -9.64 3.11
N PRO A 48 5.70 -10.64 3.74
CA PRO A 48 5.02 -11.61 4.61
C PRO A 48 4.48 -11.01 5.92
N ASP A 49 5.06 -9.90 6.39
CA ASP A 49 4.69 -9.27 7.66
C ASP A 49 3.40 -8.44 7.57
N TRP A 50 2.91 -8.18 6.36
CA TRP A 50 1.66 -7.47 6.16
C TRP A 50 0.89 -8.04 4.95
N PRO A 51 0.26 -9.21 5.10
CA PRO A 51 -0.47 -9.84 4.02
C PRO A 51 -1.66 -8.98 3.56
N PRO A 52 -1.97 -8.97 2.25
CA PRO A 52 -3.13 -8.27 1.71
C PRO A 52 -4.44 -8.90 2.17
N GLU A 53 -5.48 -8.07 2.28
CA GLU A 53 -6.85 -8.54 2.52
C GLU A 53 -7.48 -9.11 1.24
N GLN A 54 -7.13 -8.54 0.09
CA GLN A 54 -7.55 -9.06 -1.22
C GLN A 54 -6.41 -9.01 -2.22
N THR A 55 -6.42 -9.99 -3.11
CA THR A 55 -5.50 -10.13 -4.24
C THR A 55 -6.32 -10.43 -5.48
N GLN A 56 -6.08 -9.69 -6.56
CA GLN A 56 -6.79 -9.86 -7.82
C GLN A 56 -5.81 -9.85 -8.99
N ASP A 57 -5.89 -10.86 -9.86
CA ASP A 57 -5.23 -10.83 -11.16
C ASP A 57 -6.08 -9.99 -12.13
N VAL A 58 -5.48 -8.95 -12.70
CA VAL A 58 -6.07 -8.14 -13.78
C VAL A 58 -5.19 -8.26 -15.02
N SER A 59 -5.51 -9.24 -15.88
CA SER A 59 -4.79 -9.49 -17.13
C SER A 59 -3.29 -9.75 -16.94
N GLY A 60 -2.93 -10.53 -15.92
CA GLY A 60 -1.54 -10.86 -15.54
C GLY A 60 -0.89 -9.81 -14.63
N LEU A 61 -1.60 -8.74 -14.27
CA LEU A 61 -1.14 -7.74 -13.32
C LEU A 61 -1.82 -7.95 -11.97
N MET A 62 -1.03 -8.34 -10.98
CA MET A 62 -1.55 -8.54 -9.63
C MET A 62 -1.86 -7.21 -8.96
N ILE A 63 -3.07 -7.08 -8.41
CA ILE A 63 -3.51 -5.96 -7.58
C ILE A 63 -3.73 -6.46 -6.17
N TYR A 64 -3.23 -5.71 -5.19
CA TYR A 64 -3.31 -6.04 -3.78
C TYR A 64 -4.01 -4.92 -3.00
N LEU A 65 -4.86 -5.28 -2.05
CA LEU A 65 -5.63 -4.35 -1.22
C LEU A 65 -5.38 -4.60 0.27
N TRP A 66 -5.19 -3.53 1.04
CA TRP A 66 -5.24 -3.50 2.49
C TRP A 66 -6.21 -2.43 2.97
N THR A 67 -6.84 -2.69 4.11
CA THR A 67 -7.60 -1.69 4.87
C THR A 67 -6.90 -1.44 6.20
N ILE A 68 -6.69 -0.18 6.57
CA ILE A 68 -6.12 0.21 7.86
C ILE A 68 -7.17 0.03 8.95
N ARG A 69 -6.78 -0.55 10.09
CA ARG A 69 -7.66 -0.85 11.23
C ARG A 69 -7.43 0.10 12.39
#